data_AF-A0A0C9S5C8-F1
#
_entry.id   AF-A0A0C9S5C8-F1
#
_cell.length_a   1.000
_cell.length_b   1.000
_cell.length_c   1.000
_cell.angle_alpha   90.00
_cell.angle_beta   90.00
_cell.angle_gamma   90.00
#
_symmetry.space_group_name_H-M   'P 1'
#
loop_
_entity.id
_entity.type
_entity.pdbx_description
1 polymer ?
#
loop_
_entity_poly.entity_id
_entity_poly.type
_entity_poly.pdbx_seq_one_letter_code
_entity_poly.pdbx_strand_id
1 'polypeptide(L)'
;MPVFAILIVCACTINALGDEAATPATCKAAGTDSDGYNLLKLNSTFRLVDTTLAIQTRNTYRCITATTIENNDATHEVTEMVEYYRIASNHWESFTQTFSFTCGAEGYNTMNSTEPAGPPSGTYQFLWTDPKCTILRATYFVRHDNETTGPEERDAEVDSDGDNTANLQGNCMLWVRTDMTRKPDANCENTFNQLCESPARHHFSTAGCEKPSTKSPLRE
;
A
#
# COMPACT_ATOMS: atom_id res chain seq x y z
N MET A 1 -16.51 76.65 -34.25
CA MET A 1 -16.91 75.29 -33.80
C MET A 1 -15.67 74.42 -33.78
N PRO A 2 -15.50 73.57 -32.76
CA PRO A 2 -14.23 73.48 -32.02
C PRO A 2 -13.55 72.10 -32.12
N VAL A 3 -12.46 71.95 -31.35
CA VAL A 3 -11.88 70.71 -30.78
C VAL A 3 -11.11 69.79 -31.76
N PHE A 4 -9.98 69.13 -31.46
CA PHE A 4 -9.39 68.64 -30.20
C PHE A 4 -7.85 68.64 -30.25
N ALA A 5 -7.24 69.03 -29.13
CA ALA A 5 -5.88 68.67 -28.76
C ALA A 5 -5.88 67.23 -28.19
N ILE A 6 -4.95 66.39 -28.63
CA ILE A 6 -4.75 65.04 -28.08
C ILE A 6 -3.43 65.05 -27.30
N LEU A 7 -3.56 64.98 -25.97
CA LEU A 7 -2.48 64.73 -25.02
C LEU A 7 -2.16 63.23 -25.02
N ILE A 8 -0.91 62.89 -25.35
CA ILE A 8 -0.38 61.53 -25.23
C ILE A 8 0.00 61.30 -23.76
N VAL A 9 -0.82 60.54 -23.04
CA VAL A 9 -0.49 60.06 -21.69
C VAL A 9 0.09 58.65 -21.81
N CYS A 10 1.40 58.54 -21.59
CA CYS A 10 2.12 57.28 -21.52
C CYS A 10 1.87 56.65 -20.15
N ALA A 11 0.97 55.67 -20.07
CA ALA A 11 0.72 54.88 -18.87
C ALA A 11 1.59 53.62 -18.92
N CYS A 12 2.67 53.61 -18.13
CA CYS A 12 3.41 52.39 -17.83
C CYS A 12 2.54 51.50 -16.92
N THR A 13 1.87 50.50 -17.49
CA THR A 13 1.25 49.44 -16.69
C THR A 13 2.35 48.55 -16.12
N ILE A 14 2.59 48.70 -14.82
CA ILE A 14 3.36 47.74 -14.04
C ILE A 14 2.55 46.44 -14.04
N ASN A 15 3.03 45.43 -14.77
CA ASN A 15 2.51 44.07 -14.64
C ASN A 15 2.94 43.56 -13.26
N ALA A 16 2.08 43.78 -12.26
CA ALA A 16 2.11 43.00 -11.04
C ALA A 16 1.68 41.57 -11.42
N LEU A 17 2.65 40.68 -11.59
CA LEU A 17 2.42 39.24 -11.59
C LEU A 17 1.87 38.90 -10.21
N GLY A 18 0.55 38.76 -10.12
CA GLY A 18 -0.09 38.12 -8.98
C GLY A 18 0.39 36.68 -8.96
N ASP A 19 1.14 36.34 -7.93
CA ASP A 19 1.46 34.97 -7.56
C ASP A 19 0.11 34.31 -7.24
N GLU A 20 -0.46 33.60 -8.22
CA GLU A 20 -1.62 32.76 -8.00
C GLU A 20 -1.11 31.59 -7.16
N ALA A 21 -1.07 31.78 -5.84
CA ALA A 21 -0.86 30.71 -4.90
C ALA A 21 -1.94 29.68 -5.20
N ALA A 22 -1.54 28.61 -5.90
CA ALA A 22 -2.39 27.47 -6.17
C ALA A 22 -2.97 27.07 -4.83
N THR A 23 -4.28 27.25 -4.70
CA THR A 23 -5.00 26.75 -3.53
C THR A 23 -4.70 25.25 -3.49
N PRO A 24 -4.11 24.71 -2.41
CA PRO A 24 -3.84 23.29 -2.34
C PRO A 24 -5.18 22.61 -2.55
N ALA A 25 -5.28 21.83 -3.63
CA ALA A 25 -6.51 21.16 -4.02
C ALA A 25 -7.01 20.40 -2.79
N THR A 26 -8.11 20.86 -2.21
CA THR A 26 -8.68 20.22 -1.03
C THR A 26 -9.16 18.88 -1.52
N CYS A 27 -8.47 17.81 -1.16
CA CYS A 27 -8.87 16.47 -1.53
C CYS A 27 -10.33 16.32 -1.09
N LYS A 28 -11.26 16.11 -2.02
CA LYS A 28 -12.64 15.82 -1.63
C LYS A 28 -12.57 14.50 -0.87
N ALA A 29 -12.80 14.56 0.44
CA ALA A 29 -13.04 13.37 1.23
C ALA A 29 -14.19 12.62 0.55
N ALA A 30 -13.90 11.46 -0.04
CA ALA A 30 -14.94 10.54 -0.42
C ALA A 30 -15.72 10.22 0.86
N GLY A 31 -16.92 10.78 0.99
CA GLY A 31 -17.85 10.52 2.10
C GLY A 31 -17.22 10.20 3.44
N THR A 32 -16.34 11.06 3.97
CA THR A 32 -15.77 11.09 5.34
C THR A 32 -15.22 9.81 6.00
N ASP A 33 -15.27 8.61 5.42
CA ASP A 33 -14.81 7.38 6.08
C ASP A 33 -14.38 6.23 5.13
N SER A 34 -14.27 6.46 3.82
CA SER A 34 -14.18 5.36 2.84
C SER A 34 -12.94 5.34 1.94
N ASP A 35 -11.87 6.07 2.25
CA ASP A 35 -10.62 5.98 1.49
C ASP A 35 -9.53 5.14 2.20
N GLY A 36 -8.49 4.78 1.47
CA GLY A 36 -7.42 3.91 1.94
C GLY A 36 -6.67 4.47 3.14
N TYR A 37 -6.46 5.79 3.21
CA TYR A 37 -5.82 6.44 4.35
C TYR A 37 -6.69 6.32 5.62
N ASN A 38 -7.99 6.68 5.53
CA ASN A 38 -8.90 6.59 6.67
C ASN A 38 -9.19 5.16 7.11
N LEU A 39 -9.00 4.18 6.22
CA LEU A 39 -9.12 2.76 6.54
C LEU A 39 -7.99 2.27 7.48
N LEU A 40 -6.77 2.76 7.26
CA LEU A 40 -5.57 2.38 8.04
C LEU A 40 -5.43 3.25 9.29
N LYS A 41 -6.36 3.08 10.23
CA LYS A 41 -6.33 3.78 11.52
C LYS A 41 -5.25 3.18 12.42
N LEU A 42 -4.65 4.01 13.28
CA LEU A 42 -3.67 3.57 14.28
C LEU A 42 -4.17 2.34 15.08
N ASN A 43 -3.31 1.35 15.25
CA ASN A 43 -3.57 0.05 15.88
C ASN A 43 -4.61 -0.83 15.15
N SER A 44 -4.94 -0.53 13.90
CA SER A 44 -5.72 -1.45 13.08
C SER A 44 -4.80 -2.50 12.46
N THR A 45 -5.18 -3.78 12.59
CA THR A 45 -4.43 -4.90 12.02
C THR A 45 -5.25 -5.59 10.95
N PHE A 46 -4.67 -5.69 9.76
CA PHE A 46 -5.22 -6.42 8.63
C PHE A 46 -4.41 -7.68 8.38
N ARG A 47 -5.09 -8.75 7.96
CA ARG A 47 -4.45 -10.00 7.53
C ARG A 47 -4.66 -10.22 6.04
N LEU A 48 -3.63 -10.68 5.36
CA LEU A 48 -3.75 -11.09 3.98
C LEU A 48 -4.53 -12.40 3.92
N VAL A 49 -5.53 -12.46 3.04
CA VAL A 49 -6.34 -13.64 2.82
C VAL A 49 -5.99 -14.26 1.49
N ASP A 50 -6.11 -13.49 0.41
CA ASP A 50 -5.93 -13.98 -0.94
C ASP A 50 -5.01 -13.06 -1.72
N THR A 51 -4.25 -13.63 -2.64
CA THR A 51 -3.44 -12.83 -3.57
C THR A 51 -3.33 -13.50 -4.92
N THR A 52 -3.33 -12.68 -5.98
CA THR A 52 -3.00 -13.12 -7.33
C THR A 52 -1.51 -12.98 -7.63
N LEU A 53 -0.72 -12.36 -6.74
CA LEU A 53 0.73 -12.24 -6.92
C LEU A 53 1.36 -13.62 -6.98
N ALA A 54 2.27 -13.80 -7.93
CA ALA A 54 3.13 -14.97 -8.01
C ALA A 54 4.17 -14.88 -6.89
N ILE A 55 3.81 -15.29 -5.67
CA ILE A 55 4.80 -15.43 -4.61
C ILE A 55 5.65 -16.64 -5.01
N GLN A 56 6.90 -16.39 -5.42
CA GLN A 56 7.80 -17.37 -6.07
C GLN A 56 8.00 -18.66 -5.27
N THR A 57 7.58 -18.70 -4.01
CA THR A 57 7.70 -19.85 -3.14
C THR A 57 6.35 -20.20 -2.49
N ARG A 58 5.57 -21.07 -3.15
CA ARG A 58 4.38 -21.68 -2.55
C ARG A 58 4.76 -22.30 -1.21
N ASN A 59 4.06 -21.94 -0.13
CA ASN A 59 4.29 -22.43 1.23
C ASN A 59 5.59 -21.98 1.92
N THR A 60 6.14 -20.80 1.60
CA THR A 60 7.22 -20.23 2.42
C THR A 60 6.72 -19.35 3.55
N TYR A 61 5.63 -18.61 3.32
CA TYR A 61 5.11 -17.63 4.26
C TYR A 61 3.70 -18.01 4.72
N ARG A 62 3.39 -17.72 5.98
CA ARG A 62 2.04 -17.81 6.57
C ARG A 62 1.78 -16.58 7.42
N CYS A 63 0.51 -16.41 7.80
CA CYS A 63 0.12 -15.48 8.87
C CYS A 63 0.56 -14.04 8.61
N ILE A 64 0.49 -13.61 7.35
CA ILE A 64 0.91 -12.28 6.94
C ILE A 64 -0.12 -11.27 7.47
N THR A 65 0.36 -10.35 8.29
CA THR A 65 -0.43 -9.26 8.87
C THR A 65 0.27 -7.93 8.68
N ALA A 66 -0.49 -6.86 8.51
CA ALA A 66 -0.02 -5.48 8.53
C ALA A 66 -0.76 -4.73 9.64
N THR A 67 -0.02 -4.03 10.49
CA THR A 67 -0.57 -3.21 11.57
C THR A 67 -0.11 -1.77 11.42
N THR A 68 -1.04 -0.83 11.39
CA THR A 68 -0.70 0.59 11.44
C THR A 68 -0.16 0.95 12.82
N ILE A 69 1.12 1.28 12.92
CA ILE A 69 1.79 1.62 14.18
C ILE A 69 2.03 3.12 14.35
N GLU A 70 2.00 3.89 13.27
CA GLU A 70 2.08 5.36 13.28
C GLU A 70 1.25 5.94 12.13
N ASN A 71 0.74 7.15 12.30
CA ASN A 71 0.07 7.92 11.25
C ASN A 71 0.41 9.41 11.38
N ASN A 72 0.48 10.11 10.25
CA ASN A 72 0.71 11.56 10.19
C ASN A 72 -0.31 12.22 9.28
N ASP A 73 -1.34 12.83 9.89
CA ASP A 73 -2.44 13.48 9.17
C ASP A 73 -2.01 14.71 8.38
N ALA A 74 -0.89 15.35 8.73
CA ALA A 74 -0.40 16.52 7.99
C ALA A 74 0.19 16.13 6.63
N THR A 75 0.84 14.96 6.55
CA THR A 75 1.49 14.45 5.33
C THR A 75 0.74 13.30 4.67
N HIS A 76 -0.34 12.81 5.29
CA HIS A 76 -1.10 11.62 4.88
C HIS A 76 -0.18 10.40 4.75
N GLU A 77 0.62 10.18 5.79
CA GLU A 77 1.55 9.05 5.88
C GLU A 77 1.11 8.07 6.95
N VAL A 78 1.37 6.78 6.71
CA VAL A 78 1.20 5.72 7.70
C VAL A 78 2.46 4.87 7.75
N THR A 79 2.79 4.38 8.95
CA THR A 79 3.84 3.37 9.13
C THR A 79 3.18 2.05 9.45
N GLU A 80 3.35 1.08 8.56
CA GLU A 80 2.85 -0.28 8.73
C GLU A 80 3.95 -1.19 9.25
N MET A 81 3.64 -1.95 10.30
CA MET A 81 4.44 -3.10 10.72
C MET A 81 3.87 -4.35 10.05
N VAL A 82 4.64 -4.92 9.14
CA VAL A 82 4.31 -6.18 8.49
C VAL A 82 4.97 -7.32 9.24
N GLU A 83 4.19 -8.34 9.57
CA GLU A 83 4.66 -9.54 10.27
C GLU A 83 4.20 -10.77 9.52
N TYR A 84 5.03 -11.81 9.52
CA TYR A 84 4.73 -13.08 8.88
C TYR A 84 5.51 -14.21 9.53
N TYR A 85 4.99 -15.42 9.39
CA TYR A 85 5.66 -16.62 9.83
C TYR A 85 6.34 -17.30 8.64
N ARG A 86 7.66 -17.49 8.71
CA ARG A 86 8.44 -18.16 7.69
C ARG A 86 8.56 -19.65 8.04
N ILE A 87 7.99 -20.50 7.19
CA ILE A 87 7.92 -21.96 7.43
C ILE A 87 9.32 -22.58 7.46
N ALA A 88 10.19 -22.19 6.52
CA ALA A 88 11.53 -22.76 6.39
C ALA A 88 12.40 -22.59 7.64
N SER A 89 12.29 -21.44 8.32
CA SER A 89 13.02 -21.12 9.55
C SER A 89 12.24 -21.39 10.83
N ASN A 90 10.95 -21.78 10.73
CA ASN A 90 10.05 -21.93 11.88
C ASN A 90 10.07 -20.69 12.80
N HIS A 91 10.04 -19.50 12.21
CA HIS A 91 10.26 -18.25 12.93
C HIS A 91 9.34 -17.13 12.44
N TRP A 92 8.99 -16.21 13.33
CA TRP A 92 8.25 -14.99 13.02
C TRP A 92 9.21 -13.89 12.59
N GLU A 93 9.01 -13.34 11.41
CA GLU A 93 9.79 -12.23 10.88
C GLU A 93 8.89 -11.00 10.75
N SER A 94 9.50 -9.82 10.82
CA SER A 94 8.80 -8.55 10.79
C SER A 94 9.65 -7.46 10.18
N PHE A 95 9.00 -6.50 9.52
CA PHE A 95 9.62 -5.25 9.10
C PHE A 95 8.61 -4.11 9.20
N THR A 96 9.11 -2.88 9.20
CA THR A 96 8.28 -1.67 9.15
C THR A 96 8.48 -0.99 7.81
N GLN A 97 7.41 -0.41 7.25
CA GLN A 97 7.47 0.37 6.03
C GLN A 97 6.56 1.59 6.16
N THR A 98 7.12 2.75 5.84
CA THR A 98 6.35 3.99 5.75
C THR A 98 5.75 4.14 4.35
N PHE A 99 4.48 4.54 4.29
CA PHE A 99 3.74 4.79 3.07
C PHE A 99 3.17 6.21 3.06
N SER A 100 3.31 6.91 1.93
CA SER A 100 2.63 8.18 1.69
C SER A 100 1.42 7.98 0.77
N PHE A 101 0.33 8.66 1.12
CA PHE A 101 -0.89 8.61 0.34
C PHE A 101 -1.00 9.80 -0.61
N THR A 102 -1.36 9.50 -1.86
CA THR A 102 -1.63 10.51 -2.88
C THR A 102 -3.12 10.72 -3.03
N CYS A 103 -3.53 11.99 -3.07
CA CYS A 103 -4.92 12.37 -3.33
C CYS A 103 -5.30 12.08 -4.80
N GLY A 104 -6.38 11.32 -4.99
CA GLY A 104 -7.00 11.08 -6.28
C GLY A 104 -8.49 11.47 -6.30
N ALA A 105 -9.19 11.07 -7.37
CA ALA A 105 -10.61 11.39 -7.54
C ALA A 105 -11.53 10.77 -6.44
N GLU A 106 -11.08 9.67 -5.84
CA GLU A 106 -11.81 8.91 -4.82
C GLU A 106 -11.23 9.11 -3.40
N GLY A 107 -10.41 10.14 -3.21
CA GLY A 107 -9.69 10.39 -1.96
C GLY A 107 -8.29 9.80 -1.96
N TYR A 108 -7.77 9.51 -0.77
CA TYR A 108 -6.42 8.99 -0.55
C TYR A 108 -6.40 7.46 -0.73
N ASN A 109 -6.46 7.01 -1.99
CA ASN A 109 -6.53 5.59 -2.37
C ASN A 109 -5.27 5.06 -3.07
N THR A 110 -4.21 5.86 -3.19
CA THR A 110 -2.92 5.39 -3.72
C THR A 110 -1.87 5.55 -2.64
N MET A 111 -1.26 4.43 -2.22
CA MET A 111 -0.20 4.39 -1.21
C MET A 111 1.14 4.01 -1.86
N ASN A 112 2.20 4.75 -1.52
CA ASN A 112 3.54 4.56 -2.06
C ASN A 112 4.54 4.38 -0.93
N SER A 113 5.39 3.35 -1.01
CA SER A 113 6.52 3.23 -0.09
C SER A 113 7.44 4.44 -0.22
N THR A 114 7.81 5.06 0.89
CA THR A 114 8.69 6.25 0.89
C THR A 114 10.18 5.89 0.97
N GLU A 115 10.50 4.66 1.39
CA GLU A 115 11.87 4.20 1.58
C GLU A 115 12.36 3.43 0.35
N PRO A 116 13.53 3.80 -0.21
CA PRO A 116 14.05 3.19 -1.44
C PRO A 116 14.83 1.89 -1.22
N ALA A 117 15.10 1.49 0.04
CA ALA A 117 15.91 0.33 0.38
C ALA A 117 15.46 -0.29 1.71
N GLY A 118 15.63 -1.61 1.85
CA GLY A 118 15.22 -2.38 3.02
C GLY A 118 14.00 -3.26 2.71
N PRO A 119 12.81 -2.99 3.27
CA PRO A 119 11.59 -3.72 2.93
C PRO A 119 11.22 -3.62 1.45
N PRO A 120 10.34 -4.50 0.93
CA PRO A 120 9.85 -4.38 -0.44
C PRO A 120 9.22 -3.01 -0.68
N SER A 121 9.75 -2.27 -1.66
CA SER A 121 9.15 -1.01 -2.11
C SER A 121 7.98 -1.30 -3.05
N GLY A 122 6.94 -0.50 -3.00
CA GLY A 122 5.77 -0.69 -3.86
C GLY A 122 4.82 0.49 -3.90
N THR A 123 4.04 0.53 -4.97
CA THR A 123 2.87 1.41 -5.10
C THR A 123 1.64 0.53 -5.15
N TYR A 124 0.64 0.88 -4.35
CA TYR A 124 -0.60 0.13 -4.25
C TYR A 124 -1.80 1.06 -4.40
N GLN A 125 -2.79 0.58 -5.14
CA GLN A 125 -4.08 1.23 -5.34
C GLN A 125 -5.15 0.47 -4.57
N PHE A 126 -5.94 1.17 -3.76
CA PHE A 126 -7.14 0.63 -3.15
C PHE A 126 -8.25 0.55 -4.20
N LEU A 127 -8.74 -0.66 -4.47
CA LEU A 127 -9.88 -0.91 -5.35
C LEU A 127 -11.19 -1.04 -4.56
N TRP A 128 -11.08 -1.42 -3.28
CA TRP A 128 -12.20 -1.50 -2.34
C TRP A 128 -11.71 -1.29 -0.90
N THR A 129 -12.43 -0.48 -0.13
CA THR A 129 -11.98 0.06 1.17
C THR A 129 -12.89 -0.34 2.35
N ASP A 130 -13.56 -1.49 2.25
CA ASP A 130 -14.33 -2.05 3.37
C ASP A 130 -13.39 -2.83 4.31
N PRO A 131 -13.34 -2.54 5.62
CA PRO A 131 -12.52 -3.29 6.58
C PRO A 131 -12.74 -4.81 6.58
N LYS A 132 -13.92 -5.30 6.18
CA LYS A 132 -14.22 -6.72 6.05
C LYS A 132 -13.77 -7.32 4.72
N CYS A 133 -13.38 -6.48 3.77
CA CYS A 133 -13.03 -6.84 2.39
C CYS A 133 -12.15 -5.78 1.70
N THR A 134 -10.94 -5.52 2.20
CA THR A 134 -10.06 -4.52 1.59
C THR A 134 -9.35 -5.13 0.40
N ILE A 135 -9.49 -4.54 -0.79
CA ILE A 135 -8.86 -5.06 -2.01
C ILE A 135 -7.86 -4.04 -2.53
N LEU A 136 -6.61 -4.48 -2.65
CA LEU A 136 -5.48 -3.70 -3.13
C LEU A 136 -4.95 -4.24 -4.44
N ARG A 137 -4.42 -3.36 -5.29
CA ARG A 137 -3.67 -3.69 -6.49
C ARG A 137 -2.27 -3.07 -6.44
N ALA A 138 -1.22 -3.87 -6.46
CA ALA A 138 0.15 -3.42 -6.59
C ALA A 138 0.41 -2.97 -8.04
N THR A 139 0.64 -1.68 -8.27
CA THR A 139 1.01 -1.17 -9.61
C THR A 139 2.51 -1.16 -9.82
N TYR A 140 3.28 -1.16 -8.71
CA TYR A 140 4.72 -1.29 -8.69
C TYR A 140 5.11 -2.11 -7.46
N PHE A 141 6.08 -3.03 -7.61
CA PHE A 141 6.58 -3.82 -6.50
C PHE A 141 8.02 -4.26 -6.81
N VAL A 142 8.94 -3.93 -5.93
CA VAL A 142 10.34 -4.35 -6.00
C VAL A 142 10.74 -4.94 -4.66
N ARG A 143 11.25 -6.17 -4.70
CA ARG A 143 11.92 -6.76 -3.55
C ARG A 143 13.39 -6.35 -3.60
N HIS A 144 13.92 -5.94 -2.46
CA HIS A 144 15.33 -5.57 -2.30
C HIS A 144 16.13 -6.67 -1.62
N ASP A 145 15.64 -7.91 -1.65
CA ASP A 145 16.36 -9.04 -1.10
C ASP A 145 17.57 -9.38 -1.97
N ASN A 146 18.75 -9.06 -1.47
CA ASN A 146 19.93 -9.85 -1.77
C ASN A 146 19.78 -11.17 -1.01
N GLU A 147 19.06 -12.14 -1.58
CA GLU A 147 19.19 -13.54 -1.12
C GLU A 147 20.68 -13.88 -1.23
N THR A 148 21.36 -13.92 -0.08
CA THR A 148 22.72 -14.42 -0.03
C THR A 148 22.62 -15.89 -0.38
N THR A 149 23.04 -16.21 -1.60
CA THR A 149 23.14 -17.56 -2.17
C THR A 149 23.70 -18.54 -1.14
N GLY A 150 22.82 -19.36 -0.55
CA GLY A 150 23.19 -20.68 -0.08
C GLY A 150 23.42 -21.57 -1.31
N PRO A 151 24.47 -22.39 -1.34
CA PRO A 151 24.77 -23.20 -2.52
C PRO A 151 23.81 -24.38 -2.56
N GLU A 152 22.67 -24.23 -3.22
CA GLU A 152 21.94 -25.37 -3.78
C GLU A 152 21.89 -25.23 -5.31
N GLU A 153 22.36 -26.28 -5.95
CA GLU A 153 22.68 -26.36 -7.37
C GLU A 153 21.43 -26.27 -8.26
N ARG A 154 21.54 -25.40 -9.28
CA ARG A 154 21.10 -25.58 -10.68
C ARG A 154 19.75 -26.27 -10.92
N ASP A 155 18.73 -25.46 -11.18
CA ASP A 155 18.11 -25.32 -12.52
C ASP A 155 16.87 -24.44 -12.41
N ALA A 156 17.07 -23.12 -12.48
CA ALA A 156 16.05 -22.18 -12.91
C ALA A 156 16.78 -20.96 -13.48
N GLU A 157 16.36 -20.56 -14.67
CA GLU A 157 16.96 -19.51 -15.49
C GLU A 157 17.18 -18.23 -14.66
N VAL A 158 18.45 -17.84 -14.57
CA VAL A 158 18.87 -16.54 -14.05
C VAL A 158 18.48 -15.51 -15.11
N ASP A 159 17.30 -14.91 -14.97
CA ASP A 159 17.02 -13.61 -15.58
C ASP A 159 17.81 -12.55 -14.79
N SER A 160 19.11 -12.46 -15.11
CA SER A 160 19.87 -11.24 -14.93
C SER A 160 19.44 -10.25 -15.99
N ASP A 161 18.44 -9.43 -15.72
CA ASP A 161 18.40 -8.11 -16.32
C ASP A 161 17.60 -7.11 -15.49
N GLY A 162 18.08 -5.87 -15.48
CA GLY A 162 17.56 -4.75 -14.70
C GLY A 162 16.21 -4.22 -15.18
N ASP A 163 15.18 -5.06 -15.15
CA ASP A 163 13.79 -4.66 -15.38
C ASP A 163 12.82 -5.47 -14.51
N ASN A 164 12.87 -5.24 -13.19
CA ASN A 164 11.89 -5.77 -12.23
C ASN A 164 10.48 -5.17 -12.39
N THR A 165 10.21 -4.41 -13.47
CA THR A 165 8.90 -3.81 -13.74
C THR A 165 8.08 -4.53 -14.81
N ALA A 166 8.67 -5.51 -15.52
CA ALA A 166 7.99 -6.23 -16.57
C ALA A 166 7.20 -7.44 -16.03
N ASN A 167 5.87 -7.30 -15.98
CA ASN A 167 4.87 -8.34 -15.65
C ASN A 167 4.77 -8.75 -14.16
N LEU A 168 4.15 -7.90 -13.34
CA LEU A 168 3.36 -8.39 -12.20
C LEU A 168 2.17 -9.20 -12.72
N GLN A 169 2.40 -10.44 -13.14
CA GLN A 169 1.35 -11.33 -13.63
C GLN A 169 0.45 -11.72 -12.45
N GLY A 170 -0.61 -10.95 -12.27
CA GLY A 170 -1.40 -10.92 -11.05
C GLY A 170 -0.76 -10.00 -10.00
N ASN A 171 -1.51 -9.01 -9.53
CA ASN A 171 -1.03 -7.97 -8.63
C ASN A 171 -2.05 -7.56 -7.55
N CYS A 172 -3.08 -8.36 -7.36
CA CYS A 172 -4.17 -8.09 -6.44
C CYS A 172 -4.00 -8.79 -5.10
N MET A 173 -4.47 -8.16 -4.02
CA MET A 173 -4.46 -8.70 -2.67
C MET A 173 -5.77 -8.40 -1.95
N LEU A 174 -6.32 -9.41 -1.29
CA LEU A 174 -7.46 -9.28 -0.40
C LEU A 174 -7.00 -9.30 1.05
N TRP A 175 -7.30 -8.22 1.77
CA TRP A 175 -7.01 -8.03 3.18
C TRP A 175 -8.30 -7.91 3.97
N VAL A 176 -8.31 -8.39 5.21
CA VAL A 176 -9.44 -8.18 6.11
C VAL A 176 -8.96 -7.82 7.51
N ARG A 177 -9.74 -7.01 8.22
CA ARG A 177 -9.40 -6.61 9.59
C ARG A 177 -9.53 -7.80 10.55
N THR A 178 -8.49 -8.02 11.34
CA THR A 178 -8.32 -9.24 12.15
C THR A 178 -9.35 -9.35 13.27
N ASP A 179 -9.78 -8.23 13.85
CA ASP A 179 -10.79 -8.14 14.91
C ASP A 179 -12.23 -8.30 14.40
N MET A 180 -12.47 -8.14 13.09
CA MET A 180 -13.82 -8.16 12.52
C MET A 180 -14.21 -9.51 11.93
N THR A 181 -13.29 -10.16 11.21
CA THR A 181 -13.63 -11.40 10.51
C THR A 181 -12.48 -12.40 10.37
N ARG A 182 -12.79 -13.67 10.69
CA ARG A 182 -11.90 -14.82 10.50
C ARG A 182 -11.86 -15.34 9.07
N LYS A 183 -12.88 -15.04 8.25
CA LYS A 183 -12.95 -15.44 6.83
C LYS A 183 -13.75 -14.40 6.02
N PRO A 184 -13.30 -13.99 4.83
CA PRO A 184 -14.15 -13.20 3.93
C PRO A 184 -15.44 -13.96 3.62
N ASP A 185 -16.52 -13.21 3.39
CA ASP A 185 -17.78 -13.77 2.92
C ASP A 185 -17.77 -13.97 1.40
N ALA A 186 -18.79 -14.67 0.88
CA ALA A 186 -18.88 -14.96 -0.56
C ALA A 186 -19.02 -13.69 -1.41
N ASN A 187 -19.57 -12.61 -0.86
CA ASN A 187 -19.67 -11.33 -1.57
C ASN A 187 -18.27 -10.73 -1.75
N CYS A 188 -17.45 -10.76 -0.70
CA CYS A 188 -16.07 -10.30 -0.75
C CYS A 188 -15.21 -11.13 -1.73
N GLU A 189 -15.32 -12.45 -1.68
CA GLU A 189 -14.60 -13.35 -2.62
C GLU A 189 -15.00 -13.04 -4.09
N ASN A 190 -16.29 -12.79 -4.35
CA ASN A 190 -16.76 -12.42 -5.69
C ASN A 190 -16.25 -11.04 -6.13
N THR A 191 -16.31 -10.04 -5.25
CA THR A 191 -15.79 -8.70 -5.52
C THR A 191 -14.29 -8.74 -5.83
N PHE A 192 -13.51 -9.54 -5.08
CA PHE A 192 -12.09 -9.76 -5.36
C PHE A 192 -11.88 -10.31 -6.77
N ASN A 193 -12.55 -11.42 -7.13
CA ASN A 193 -12.39 -12.02 -8.45
C ASN A 193 -12.81 -11.06 -9.58
N GLN A 194 -13.86 -10.25 -9.36
CA GLN A 194 -14.33 -9.26 -10.33
C GLN A 194 -13.32 -8.11 -10.51
N LEU A 195 -12.83 -7.53 -9.41
CA LEU A 195 -11.91 -6.38 -9.47
C LEU A 195 -10.48 -6.79 -9.87
N CYS A 196 -10.11 -8.05 -9.68
CA CYS A 196 -8.77 -8.56 -9.95
C CYS A 196 -8.67 -9.35 -11.25
N GLU A 197 -9.79 -9.57 -11.95
CA GLU A 197 -9.88 -10.20 -13.28
C GLU A 197 -9.23 -11.59 -13.36
N SER A 198 -8.97 -12.21 -12.20
CA SER A 198 -8.27 -13.47 -12.04
C SER A 198 -8.62 -14.06 -10.67
N PRO A 199 -8.73 -15.40 -10.56
CA PRO A 199 -8.80 -16.03 -9.26
C PRO A 199 -7.49 -15.85 -8.48
N ALA A 200 -7.58 -15.99 -7.16
CA ALA A 200 -6.43 -16.01 -6.28
C ALA A 200 -5.46 -17.16 -6.65
N ARG A 201 -4.16 -16.86 -6.59
CA ARG A 201 -3.09 -17.86 -6.74
C ARG A 201 -2.71 -18.49 -5.40
N HIS A 202 -2.86 -17.72 -4.32
CA HIS A 202 -2.55 -18.16 -2.96
C HIS A 202 -3.67 -17.76 -2.01
N HIS A 203 -3.94 -18.65 -1.04
CA HIS A 203 -4.91 -18.48 0.03
C HIS A 203 -4.21 -18.68 1.37
N PHE A 204 -4.40 -17.75 2.31
CA PHE A 204 -3.80 -17.75 3.63
C PHE A 204 -4.87 -18.00 4.69
N SER A 205 -4.75 -19.15 5.37
CA SER A 205 -5.60 -19.48 6.53
C SER A 205 -5.00 -18.93 7.83
N THR A 206 -5.82 -18.83 8.87
CA THR A 206 -5.40 -18.46 10.23
C THR A 206 -4.86 -19.65 11.04
N ALA A 207 -4.82 -20.85 10.47
CA ALA A 207 -4.38 -22.05 11.18
C ALA A 207 -2.91 -21.91 11.57
N GLY A 208 -2.60 -22.16 12.84
CA GLY A 208 -1.22 -22.10 13.35
C GLY A 208 -0.61 -20.69 13.41
N CYS A 209 -1.44 -19.63 13.36
CA CYS A 209 -0.98 -18.24 13.45
C CYS A 209 -0.90 -17.69 14.87
N GLU A 210 -0.79 -18.57 15.87
CA GLU A 210 -0.64 -18.18 17.27
C GLU A 210 0.81 -17.77 17.53
N LYS A 211 1.00 -16.50 17.91
CA LYS A 211 2.32 -16.02 18.33
C LYS A 211 2.64 -16.54 19.73
N PRO A 212 3.86 -17.03 19.98
CA PRO A 212 4.31 -17.29 21.34
C PRO A 212 4.19 -16.00 22.16
N SER A 213 3.41 -16.03 23.24
CA SER A 213 3.34 -14.89 24.16
C SER A 213 4.72 -14.67 24.77
N THR A 214 5.30 -13.48 24.60
CA THR A 214 6.50 -13.07 25.32
C THR A 214 6.15 -13.01 26.80
N LYS A 215 6.39 -14.09 27.55
CA LYS A 215 6.30 -14.06 29.01
C LYS A 215 7.40 -13.11 29.48
N SER A 216 7.02 -11.91 29.95
CA SER A 216 7.92 -11.05 30.71
C SER A 216 8.48 -11.88 31.87
N PRO A 217 9.82 -11.96 32.04
CA PRO A 217 10.37 -12.54 33.24
C PRO A 217 10.04 -11.59 34.40
N LEU A 218 9.06 -12.00 35.23
CA LEU A 218 8.91 -11.48 36.58
C LEU A 218 10.24 -11.74 37.30
N ARG A 219 11.00 -10.67 37.54
CA ARG A 219 12.09 -10.66 38.51
C ARG A 219 11.45 -10.74 39.90
N GLU A 220 11.71 -11.83 40.61
CA GLU A 220 11.65 -11.90 42.08
C GLU A 220 12.77 -11.07 42.70
#